data_AF-X0QUS1-F1
#
_entry.id   AF-X0QUS1-F1
#
_cell.length_a   1.000
_cell.length_b   1.000
_cell.length_c   1.000
_cell.angle_alpha   90.00
_cell.angle_beta   90.00
_cell.angle_gamma   90.00
#
_symmetry.space_group_name_H-M   'P 1'
#
loop_
_entity.id
_entity.type
_entity.pdbx_description
1 polymer ?
#
loop_
_entity_poly.entity_id
_entity_poly.type
_entity_poly.pdbx_seq_one_letter_code
_entity_poly.pdbx_strand_id
1 'polypeptide(L)'
;MKGSADSKSINARSIKAKARLEHIKKLPVAQVKTPPAQPSKSLEKSSAFSQDVETATATSPYFSVQDLIVGYDDTIIVNGLSLELKQGEIGCFLGYSGCGKTTALRAIAGLEQSRDGTVLLNNQCLTDKTDRNSYAVAPAKRGMGMVFQDYALFGHLSVAKNIAFGLNKWSAADKKSRVAEMLELVELSEHADKRPNELSGGQQQRVALARALAPKPKLLLLDEPFSNLDVVLRESLAMNVRDILKRTNTTAILVTHDQNEAFALADKVGVMHKGKLVQWATPSELYHEPISPFVAEFVGEGAMIDGIIKEGHVETALGDIYRRMEVYDESGYPQYCEYDYPNGTPIKVLVRLDDIIHDDESNQTALVVGRVFRGANYLYRLQLDDGQTVLSLVASHHNHEIGSQIGILPILEHVVVFDEKDINATTWSEYDRSERVDETE
;
A
#
# COMPACT_ATOMS: atom_id res chain seq x y z
N MET A 1 5.30 -37.58 -49.36
CA MET A 1 4.50 -38.38 -48.41
C MET A 1 5.24 -38.33 -47.08
N LYS A 2 4.74 -37.81 -45.96
CA LYS A 2 3.42 -37.36 -45.49
C LYS A 2 3.59 -36.00 -44.80
N GLY A 3 2.60 -35.13 -44.92
CA GLY A 3 2.52 -33.87 -44.21
C GLY A 3 1.47 -33.86 -43.09
N SER A 4 1.38 -32.69 -42.46
CA SER A 4 0.21 -32.11 -41.81
C SER A 4 -0.33 -32.80 -40.55
N ALA A 5 0.21 -32.40 -39.39
CA ALA A 5 -0.53 -32.37 -38.13
C ALA A 5 0.18 -31.42 -37.14
N ASP A 6 0.00 -30.10 -37.27
CA ASP A 6 0.23 -29.17 -36.14
C ASP A 6 -0.41 -27.77 -36.29
N SER A 7 -1.08 -27.46 -37.40
CA SER A 7 -1.76 -26.17 -37.60
C SER A 7 -3.18 -26.08 -37.01
N LYS A 8 -3.64 -27.09 -36.25
CA LYS A 8 -5.03 -27.14 -35.73
C LYS A 8 -5.20 -26.84 -34.24
N SER A 9 -4.13 -26.75 -33.45
CA SER A 9 -4.23 -26.47 -32.00
C SER A 9 -4.15 -24.98 -31.64
N ILE A 10 -3.51 -24.15 -32.47
CA ILE A 10 -3.36 -22.71 -32.26
C ILE A 10 -4.66 -21.93 -32.56
N ASN A 11 -5.44 -22.40 -33.54
CA ASN A 11 -6.71 -21.76 -33.92
C ASN A 11 -7.84 -21.92 -32.87
N ALA A 12 -7.75 -22.90 -31.95
CA ALA A 12 -8.81 -23.17 -30.99
C ALA A 12 -8.83 -22.22 -29.77
N ARG A 13 -7.73 -21.51 -29.48
CA ARG A 13 -7.65 -20.54 -28.37
C ARG A 13 -7.99 -19.11 -28.80
N SER A 14 -7.63 -18.70 -30.01
CA SER A 14 -8.03 -17.41 -30.61
C SER A 14 -9.56 -17.30 -30.79
N ILE A 15 -10.22 -18.40 -31.16
CA ILE A 15 -11.69 -18.46 -31.27
C ILE A 15 -12.38 -18.35 -29.89
N LYS A 16 -11.76 -18.81 -28.79
CA LYS A 16 -12.31 -18.67 -27.43
C LYS A 16 -12.21 -17.25 -26.87
N ALA A 17 -11.20 -16.47 -27.27
CA ALA A 17 -11.10 -15.06 -26.89
C ALA A 17 -12.14 -14.19 -27.64
N LYS A 18 -12.32 -14.42 -28.95
CA LYS A 18 -13.39 -13.77 -29.73
C LYS A 18 -14.80 -14.19 -29.29
N ALA A 19 -15.03 -15.46 -28.94
CA ALA A 19 -16.31 -15.92 -28.42
C ALA A 19 -16.65 -15.33 -27.03
N ARG A 20 -15.64 -15.00 -26.20
CA ARG A 20 -15.85 -14.38 -24.88
C ARG A 20 -16.25 -12.90 -25.00
N LEU A 21 -15.77 -12.20 -26.03
CA LEU A 21 -16.20 -10.84 -26.40
C LEU A 21 -17.62 -10.81 -26.99
N GLU A 22 -18.05 -11.83 -27.74
CA GLU A 22 -19.43 -11.90 -28.24
C GLU A 22 -20.46 -12.35 -27.19
N HIS A 23 -20.07 -13.17 -26.21
CA HIS A 23 -20.97 -13.65 -25.16
C HIS A 23 -21.39 -12.56 -24.15
N ILE A 24 -20.62 -11.46 -24.06
CA ILE A 24 -20.94 -10.29 -23.23
C ILE A 24 -22.04 -9.43 -23.88
N LYS A 25 -22.30 -9.57 -25.20
CA LYS A 25 -23.35 -8.83 -25.92
C LYS A 25 -24.75 -9.46 -25.85
N LYS A 26 -24.95 -10.60 -25.17
CA LYS A 26 -26.25 -11.34 -25.17
C LYS A 26 -26.68 -11.86 -23.80
N LEU A 27 -26.68 -11.01 -22.79
CA LEU A 27 -27.41 -11.28 -21.54
C LEU A 27 -28.67 -10.41 -21.47
N PRO A 28 -29.85 -10.98 -21.16
CA PRO A 28 -31.10 -10.24 -21.15
C PRO A 28 -31.16 -9.28 -19.96
N VAL A 29 -31.58 -8.05 -20.24
CA VAL A 29 -31.84 -6.98 -19.26
C VAL A 29 -32.87 -7.46 -18.23
N ALA A 30 -32.43 -7.66 -16.99
CA ALA A 30 -33.32 -7.88 -15.86
C ALA A 30 -33.94 -6.52 -15.48
N GLN A 31 -35.26 -6.41 -15.61
CA GLN A 31 -36.04 -5.25 -15.23
C GLN A 31 -35.90 -4.98 -13.73
N VAL A 32 -35.23 -3.88 -13.38
CA VAL A 32 -35.27 -3.30 -12.03
C VAL A 32 -36.19 -2.09 -12.06
N LYS A 33 -37.21 -2.14 -11.21
CA LYS A 33 -38.25 -1.12 -11.04
C LYS A 33 -37.63 0.19 -10.52
N THR A 34 -37.86 1.26 -11.26
CA THR A 34 -37.66 2.65 -10.85
C THR A 34 -38.62 3.04 -9.72
N PRO A 35 -38.14 3.72 -8.66
CA PRO A 35 -39.00 4.56 -7.82
C PRO A 35 -39.31 5.89 -8.55
N PRO A 36 -40.50 6.48 -8.36
CA PRO A 36 -40.92 7.64 -9.14
C PRO A 36 -40.24 8.93 -8.68
N ALA A 37 -39.81 9.73 -9.64
CA ALA A 37 -39.48 11.13 -9.47
C ALA A 37 -40.77 11.97 -9.35
N GLN A 38 -40.78 12.96 -8.45
CA GLN A 38 -41.77 14.04 -8.43
C GLN A 38 -41.17 15.34 -7.83
N PRO A 39 -41.74 16.52 -8.11
CA PRO A 39 -41.06 17.55 -8.90
C PRO A 39 -40.75 18.84 -8.13
N SER A 40 -40.00 19.73 -8.78
CA SER A 40 -39.71 21.09 -8.34
C SER A 40 -40.96 21.98 -8.23
N LYS A 41 -41.06 22.75 -7.13
CA LYS A 41 -41.79 24.03 -7.06
C LYS A 41 -41.31 24.90 -5.88
N SER A 42 -41.32 26.18 -6.14
CA SER A 42 -40.70 27.32 -5.45
C SER A 42 -41.47 27.91 -4.25
N LEU A 43 -40.69 28.49 -3.31
CA LEU A 43 -40.94 29.64 -2.41
C LEU A 43 -42.34 29.82 -1.77
N GLU A 44 -42.43 29.69 -0.44
CA GLU A 44 -42.91 30.74 0.50
C GLU A 44 -42.75 30.36 1.98
N LYS A 45 -42.75 31.38 2.85
CA LYS A 45 -42.35 31.42 4.28
C LYS A 45 -43.29 30.66 5.23
N SER A 46 -42.74 30.05 6.30
CA SER A 46 -43.01 30.34 7.73
C SER A 46 -42.78 29.13 8.68
N SER A 47 -42.05 29.42 9.77
CA SER A 47 -42.07 28.82 11.12
C SER A 47 -42.69 27.43 11.36
N ALA A 48 -41.89 26.47 11.83
CA ALA A 48 -41.97 25.88 13.18
C ALA A 48 -41.02 24.67 13.31
N PHE A 49 -40.44 24.54 14.51
CA PHE A 49 -39.64 23.41 15.00
C PHE A 49 -40.30 22.04 14.77
N SER A 50 -39.50 21.04 14.36
CA SER A 50 -39.46 19.62 14.82
C SER A 50 -38.47 18.89 13.90
N GLN A 51 -37.23 18.66 14.35
CA GLN A 51 -36.74 17.33 14.77
C GLN A 51 -37.16 16.22 13.80
N ASP A 52 -36.23 15.88 12.89
CA ASP A 52 -35.92 14.52 12.46
C ASP A 52 -34.57 14.58 11.73
N VAL A 53 -33.49 14.46 12.50
CA VAL A 53 -32.14 14.24 11.96
C VAL A 53 -31.92 12.74 11.96
N GLU A 54 -31.96 12.16 10.77
CA GLU A 54 -31.48 10.82 10.46
C GLU A 54 -29.99 10.72 10.86
N THR A 55 -29.73 10.24 12.07
CA THR A 55 -28.39 9.88 12.53
C THR A 55 -27.89 8.67 11.76
N ALA A 56 -27.10 8.92 10.71
CA ALA A 56 -26.10 7.96 10.26
C ALA A 56 -25.12 7.74 11.42
N THR A 57 -25.16 6.57 12.05
CA THR A 57 -24.21 6.18 13.09
C THR A 57 -22.81 6.11 12.49
N ALA A 58 -22.03 7.18 12.65
CA ALA A 58 -20.60 7.19 12.37
C ALA A 58 -19.92 6.24 13.37
N THR A 59 -19.56 5.05 12.92
CA THR A 59 -18.78 4.09 13.70
C THR A 59 -17.41 4.71 14.01
N SER A 60 -17.17 5.10 15.26
CA SER A 60 -15.88 5.66 15.67
C SER A 60 -14.73 4.70 15.35
N PRO A 61 -13.58 5.19 14.88
CA PRO A 61 -12.43 4.35 14.54
C PRO A 61 -11.94 3.58 15.77
N TYR A 62 -11.49 2.34 15.58
CA TYR A 62 -10.96 1.52 16.67
C TYR A 62 -9.63 2.07 17.19
N PHE A 63 -8.80 2.59 16.30
CA PHE A 63 -7.59 3.32 16.64
C PHE A 63 -7.51 4.58 15.77
N SER A 64 -7.18 5.71 16.38
CA SER A 64 -6.93 6.95 15.65
C SER A 64 -5.82 7.78 16.28
N VAL A 65 -5.11 8.49 15.41
CA VAL A 65 -4.12 9.49 15.78
C VAL A 65 -4.53 10.78 15.09
N GLN A 66 -4.52 11.88 15.82
CA GLN A 66 -4.86 13.21 15.31
C GLN A 66 -3.73 14.18 15.61
N ASP A 67 -3.17 14.76 14.55
CA ASP A 67 -2.17 15.82 14.55
C ASP A 67 -0.99 15.56 15.49
N LEU A 68 -0.48 14.33 15.50
CA LEU A 68 0.63 13.94 16.37
C LEU A 68 1.90 14.70 15.98
N ILE A 69 2.45 15.45 16.93
CA ILE A 69 3.72 16.16 16.79
C ILE A 69 4.74 15.58 17.77
N VAL A 70 5.92 15.22 17.25
CA VAL A 70 7.02 14.67 18.05
C VAL A 70 8.32 15.33 17.62
N GLY A 71 9.19 15.66 18.57
CA GLY A 71 10.48 16.26 18.26
C GLY A 71 11.37 16.39 19.48
N TYR A 72 12.67 16.51 19.24
CA TYR A 72 13.71 16.68 20.26
C TYR A 72 14.23 18.11 20.21
N ASP A 73 14.34 18.77 21.36
CA ASP A 73 14.79 20.17 21.49
C ASP A 73 14.01 21.14 20.58
N ASP A 74 14.65 21.72 19.55
CA ASP A 74 13.97 22.59 18.58
C ASP A 74 13.61 21.88 17.27
N THR A 75 13.95 20.60 17.12
CA THR A 75 13.76 19.84 15.88
C THR A 75 12.47 19.01 15.93
N ILE A 76 11.54 19.31 15.03
CA ILE A 76 10.33 18.51 14.81
C ILE A 76 10.68 17.33 13.90
N ILE A 77 10.44 16.10 14.38
CA ILE A 77 10.70 14.86 13.66
C ILE A 77 9.41 14.30 13.04
N VAL A 78 8.28 14.44 13.73
CA VAL A 78 6.95 14.08 13.23
C VAL A 78 6.06 15.31 13.37
N ASN A 79 5.37 15.68 12.30
CA ASN A 79 4.63 16.93 12.21
C ASN A 79 3.21 16.70 11.68
N GLY A 80 2.22 16.69 12.58
CA GLY A 80 0.81 16.61 12.22
C GLY A 80 0.41 15.25 11.64
N LEU A 81 0.93 14.15 12.21
CA LEU A 81 0.58 12.81 11.74
C LEU A 81 -0.83 12.46 12.19
N SER A 82 -1.70 12.16 11.22
CA SER A 82 -3.11 11.79 11.43
C SER A 82 -3.45 10.51 10.67
N LEU A 83 -4.08 9.55 11.33
CA LEU A 83 -4.50 8.29 10.70
C LEU A 83 -5.63 7.63 11.48
N GLU A 84 -6.32 6.70 10.82
CA GLU A 84 -7.34 5.86 11.43
C GLU A 84 -7.19 4.40 10.99
N LEU A 85 -7.54 3.48 11.89
CA LEU A 85 -7.61 2.05 11.66
C LEU A 85 -8.87 1.47 12.30
N LYS A 86 -9.52 0.55 11.59
CA LYS A 86 -10.59 -0.30 12.12
C LYS A 86 -10.00 -1.46 12.91
N GLN A 87 -10.86 -2.16 13.65
CA GLN A 87 -10.43 -3.35 14.38
C GLN A 87 -10.01 -4.45 13.39
N GLY A 88 -8.84 -5.06 13.62
CA GLY A 88 -8.30 -6.12 12.75
C GLY A 88 -7.60 -5.62 11.47
N GLU A 89 -7.53 -4.30 11.27
CA GLU A 89 -6.76 -3.71 10.18
C GLU A 89 -5.27 -3.63 10.55
N ILE A 90 -4.43 -3.81 9.53
CA ILE A 90 -2.98 -3.73 9.61
C ILE A 90 -2.56 -2.45 8.88
N GLY A 91 -2.06 -1.49 9.64
CA GLY A 91 -1.45 -0.27 9.14
C GLY A 91 0.07 -0.43 8.94
N CYS A 92 0.63 0.28 7.99
CA CYS A 92 2.07 0.32 7.77
C CYS A 92 2.56 1.74 7.53
N PHE A 93 3.62 2.17 8.22
CA PHE A 93 4.39 3.35 7.84
C PHE A 93 5.52 2.94 6.92
N LEU A 94 5.49 3.48 5.70
CA LEU A 94 6.48 3.28 4.67
C LEU A 94 7.21 4.60 4.41
N GLY A 95 8.53 4.57 4.27
CA GLY A 95 9.32 5.78 4.03
C GLY A 95 10.81 5.52 4.13
N TYR A 96 11.63 6.45 3.64
CA TYR A 96 13.08 6.36 3.75
C TYR A 96 13.58 6.31 5.20
N SER A 97 14.81 5.83 5.39
CA SER A 97 15.50 5.89 6.67
C SER A 97 15.54 7.33 7.20
N GLY A 98 15.29 7.50 8.49
CA GLY A 98 15.32 8.82 9.13
C GLY A 98 14.08 9.71 8.94
N CYS A 99 13.03 9.29 8.21
CA CYS A 99 11.84 10.14 8.01
C CYS A 99 10.89 10.25 9.22
N GLY A 100 11.20 9.57 10.34
CA GLY A 100 10.44 9.67 11.60
C GLY A 100 9.50 8.51 11.92
N LYS A 101 9.51 7.41 11.15
CA LYS A 101 8.60 6.25 11.33
C LYS A 101 8.68 5.62 12.72
N THR A 102 9.89 5.24 13.16
CA THR A 102 10.13 4.68 14.50
C THR A 102 9.78 5.66 15.60
N THR A 103 10.06 6.95 15.40
CA THR A 103 9.68 8.03 16.34
C THR A 103 8.15 8.12 16.48
N ALA A 104 7.41 8.08 15.37
CA ALA A 104 5.95 8.05 15.39
C ALA A 104 5.42 6.81 16.11
N LEU A 105 5.96 5.62 15.81
CA LEU A 105 5.57 4.36 16.43
C LEU A 105 5.82 4.38 17.95
N ARG A 106 6.99 4.87 18.39
CA ARG A 106 7.34 5.01 19.81
C ARG A 106 6.48 6.03 20.54
N ALA A 107 6.10 7.13 19.90
CA ALA A 107 5.18 8.10 20.47
C ALA A 107 3.76 7.52 20.67
N ILE A 108 3.27 6.76 19.70
CA ILE A 108 2.02 5.99 19.81
C ILE A 108 2.09 5.00 20.98
N ALA A 109 3.23 4.30 21.13
CA ALA A 109 3.50 3.39 22.24
C ALA A 109 3.65 4.11 23.60
N GLY A 110 3.88 5.42 23.60
CA GLY A 110 4.16 6.24 24.78
C GLY A 110 5.60 6.17 25.27
N LEU A 111 6.47 5.53 24.51
CA LEU A 111 7.91 5.46 24.80
C LEU A 111 8.62 6.76 24.46
N GLU A 112 8.05 7.53 23.54
CA GLU A 112 8.47 8.90 23.23
C GLU A 112 7.36 9.88 23.62
N GLN A 113 7.72 11.06 24.13
CA GLN A 113 6.73 12.06 24.54
C GLN A 113 6.29 12.89 23.32
N SER A 114 4.97 12.97 23.09
CA SER A 114 4.43 13.87 22.08
C SER A 114 4.44 15.34 22.56
N ARG A 115 4.70 16.25 21.62
CA ARG A 115 4.57 17.69 21.83
C ARG A 115 3.11 18.13 21.78
N ASP A 116 2.35 17.54 20.87
CA ASP A 116 0.94 17.81 20.62
C ASP A 116 0.27 16.58 19.97
N GLY A 117 -1.04 16.65 19.82
CA GLY A 117 -1.87 15.64 19.17
C GLY A 117 -2.48 14.62 20.13
N THR A 118 -3.49 13.91 19.61
CA THR A 118 -4.32 12.98 20.38
C THR A 118 -4.17 11.57 19.83
N VAL A 119 -4.01 10.59 20.73
CA VAL A 119 -3.99 9.16 20.39
C VAL A 119 -5.17 8.49 21.09
N LEU A 120 -6.07 7.90 20.32
CA LEU A 120 -7.23 7.17 20.81
C LEU A 120 -7.13 5.69 20.45
N LEU A 121 -7.44 4.82 21.40
CA LEU A 121 -7.49 3.37 21.20
C LEU A 121 -8.72 2.79 21.89
N ASN A 122 -9.62 2.19 21.12
CA ASN A 122 -10.85 1.55 21.58
C ASN A 122 -11.64 2.49 22.50
N ASN A 123 -11.96 3.69 21.98
CA ASN A 123 -12.65 4.78 22.66
C ASN A 123 -11.96 5.31 23.93
N GLN A 124 -10.72 4.91 24.20
CA GLN A 124 -9.91 5.43 25.30
C GLN A 124 -8.88 6.41 24.74
N CYS A 125 -8.95 7.66 25.18
CA CYS A 125 -7.88 8.61 24.95
C CYS A 125 -6.63 8.18 25.75
N LEU A 126 -5.49 8.06 25.07
CA LEU A 126 -4.21 7.66 25.64
C LEU A 126 -3.26 8.83 25.82
N THR A 127 -3.35 9.82 24.94
CA THR A 127 -2.67 11.10 25.04
C THR A 127 -3.65 12.20 24.68
N ASP A 128 -3.70 13.24 25.50
CA ASP A 128 -4.43 14.47 25.22
C ASP A 128 -3.56 15.61 25.70
N LYS A 129 -3.15 16.50 24.80
CA LYS A 129 -2.34 17.65 25.15
C LYS A 129 -2.97 18.87 24.51
N THR A 130 -3.69 19.63 25.34
CA THR A 130 -4.31 20.90 25.00
C THR A 130 -3.74 21.99 25.89
N ASP A 131 -3.97 23.25 25.54
CA ASP A 131 -3.62 24.41 26.37
C ASP A 131 -4.17 24.33 27.80
N ARG A 132 -5.19 23.51 28.03
CA ARG A 132 -5.91 23.39 29.31
C ARG A 132 -5.66 22.09 30.07
N ASN A 133 -5.16 21.05 29.40
CA ASN A 133 -4.95 19.74 30.01
C ASN A 133 -3.83 18.96 29.31
N SER A 134 -2.96 18.30 30.09
CA SER A 134 -1.94 17.39 29.57
C SER A 134 -2.10 16.04 30.25
N TYR A 135 -2.55 15.05 29.48
CA TYR A 135 -2.79 13.69 29.91
C TYR A 135 -1.98 12.72 29.05
N ALA A 136 -1.27 11.79 29.70
CA ALA A 136 -0.54 10.74 29.01
C ALA A 136 -0.60 9.44 29.82
N VAL A 137 -1.17 8.40 29.23
CA VAL A 137 -1.16 7.05 29.80
C VAL A 137 0.25 6.48 29.69
N ALA A 138 0.78 5.97 30.80
CA ALA A 138 2.08 5.30 30.82
C ALA A 138 2.11 4.10 29.85
N PRO A 139 3.23 3.81 29.16
CA PRO A 139 3.32 2.75 28.14
C PRO A 139 2.71 1.40 28.56
N ALA A 140 3.07 0.92 29.75
CA ALA A 140 2.61 -0.36 30.29
C ALA A 140 1.07 -0.44 30.52
N LYS A 141 0.38 0.70 30.53
CA LYS A 141 -1.08 0.81 30.72
C LYS A 141 -1.84 1.12 29.43
N ARG A 142 -1.16 1.31 28.29
CA ARG A 142 -1.81 1.59 26.99
C ARG A 142 -2.49 0.38 26.36
N GLY A 143 -2.22 -0.83 26.86
CA GLY A 143 -2.78 -2.07 26.31
C GLY A 143 -2.23 -2.42 24.92
N MET A 144 -1.03 -1.93 24.60
CA MET A 144 -0.33 -2.18 23.34
C MET A 144 0.78 -3.21 23.54
N GLY A 145 1.02 -4.04 22.52
CA GLY A 145 2.20 -4.90 22.43
C GLY A 145 3.21 -4.29 21.46
N MET A 146 4.51 -4.46 21.72
CA MET A 146 5.56 -3.96 20.83
C MET A 146 6.57 -5.06 20.50
N VAL A 147 6.94 -5.14 19.22
CA VAL A 147 8.06 -5.93 18.71
C VAL A 147 9.11 -4.95 18.22
N PHE A 148 10.30 -5.01 18.83
CA PHE A 148 11.44 -4.16 18.49
C PHE A 148 12.23 -4.75 17.32
N GLN A 149 13.01 -3.90 16.64
CA GLN A 149 13.85 -4.25 15.50
C GLN A 149 14.86 -5.37 15.81
N ASP A 150 15.44 -5.38 17.01
CA ASP A 150 16.37 -6.42 17.49
C ASP A 150 15.68 -7.63 18.14
N TYR A 151 14.34 -7.71 18.01
CA TYR A 151 13.44 -8.66 18.68
C TYR A 151 13.41 -8.56 20.21
N ALA A 152 14.44 -7.98 20.84
CA ALA A 152 14.63 -7.83 22.27
C ALA A 152 14.29 -9.10 23.08
N LEU A 153 14.66 -10.29 22.57
CA LEU A 153 14.42 -11.56 23.27
C LEU A 153 15.33 -11.69 24.49
N PHE A 154 14.80 -12.25 25.58
CA PHE A 154 15.59 -12.49 26.78
C PHE A 154 16.47 -13.73 26.57
N GLY A 155 17.76 -13.51 26.29
CA GLY A 155 18.71 -14.59 25.95
C GLY A 155 18.92 -15.66 27.04
N HIS A 156 18.61 -15.32 28.30
CA HIS A 156 18.69 -16.25 29.44
C HIS A 156 17.41 -17.08 29.64
N LEU A 157 16.34 -16.80 28.91
CA LEU A 157 15.05 -17.49 28.99
C LEU A 157 14.88 -18.43 27.79
N SER A 158 14.19 -19.55 27.98
CA SER A 158 13.75 -20.39 26.85
C SER A 158 12.67 -19.68 26.03
N VAL A 159 12.33 -20.22 24.87
CA VAL A 159 11.21 -19.75 24.03
C VAL A 159 9.91 -19.68 24.83
N ALA A 160 9.54 -20.78 25.49
CA ALA A 160 8.32 -20.84 26.31
C ALA A 160 8.33 -19.76 27.40
N LYS A 161 9.47 -19.53 28.07
CA LYS A 161 9.61 -18.50 29.11
C LYS A 161 9.56 -17.08 28.54
N ASN A 162 10.11 -16.85 27.35
CA ASN A 162 9.98 -15.58 26.63
C ASN A 162 8.51 -15.26 26.35
N ILE A 163 7.77 -16.21 25.77
CA ILE A 163 6.34 -16.06 25.46
C ILE A 163 5.53 -15.81 26.75
N ALA A 164 5.86 -16.52 27.82
CA ALA A 164 5.14 -16.43 29.09
C ALA A 164 5.46 -15.18 29.93
N PHE A 165 6.44 -14.36 29.52
CA PHE A 165 6.94 -13.23 30.31
C PHE A 165 5.87 -12.17 30.62
N GLY A 166 4.98 -11.89 29.67
CA GLY A 166 3.90 -10.89 29.83
C GLY A 166 2.69 -11.40 30.63
N LEU A 167 2.67 -12.67 31.05
CA LEU A 167 1.50 -13.34 31.63
C LEU A 167 1.56 -13.45 33.17
N ASN A 168 2.26 -12.54 33.85
CA ASN A 168 2.54 -12.65 35.29
C ASN A 168 1.29 -12.59 36.19
N LYS A 169 0.18 -12.05 35.69
CA LYS A 169 -1.10 -11.98 36.41
C LYS A 169 -2.02 -13.18 36.16
N TRP A 170 -1.62 -14.10 35.28
CA TRP A 170 -2.43 -15.25 34.88
C TRP A 170 -2.17 -16.44 35.82
N SER A 171 -3.15 -17.34 35.94
CA SER A 171 -2.93 -18.59 36.68
C SER A 171 -1.87 -19.44 35.99
N ALA A 172 -1.23 -20.35 36.73
CA ALA A 172 -0.22 -21.24 36.14
C ALA A 172 -0.79 -22.12 35.03
N ALA A 173 -2.05 -22.57 35.17
CA ALA A 173 -2.75 -23.38 34.17
C ALA A 173 -3.04 -22.56 32.90
N ASP A 174 -3.61 -21.36 33.04
CA ASP A 174 -3.92 -20.49 31.90
C ASP A 174 -2.65 -20.04 31.18
N LYS A 175 -1.59 -19.74 31.93
CA LYS A 175 -0.28 -19.38 31.39
C LYS A 175 0.29 -20.53 30.55
N LYS A 176 0.24 -21.77 31.04
CA LYS A 176 0.71 -22.95 30.31
C LYS A 176 -0.11 -23.17 29.03
N SER A 177 -1.44 -23.07 29.11
CA SER A 177 -2.34 -23.22 27.96
C SER A 177 -2.08 -22.14 26.91
N ARG A 178 -1.98 -20.87 27.33
CA ARG A 178 -1.70 -19.75 26.43
C ARG A 178 -0.34 -19.87 25.75
N VAL A 179 0.69 -20.32 26.45
CA VAL A 179 2.02 -20.53 25.86
C VAL A 179 1.97 -21.63 24.79
N ALA A 180 1.27 -22.74 25.06
CA ALA A 180 1.10 -23.81 24.08
C ALA A 180 0.35 -23.32 22.82
N GLU A 181 -0.74 -22.57 23.00
CA GLU A 181 -1.48 -21.93 21.91
C GLU A 181 -0.57 -21.01 21.05
N MET A 182 0.25 -20.19 21.69
CA MET A 182 1.17 -19.29 20.97
C MET A 182 2.29 -20.03 20.25
N LEU A 183 2.81 -21.13 20.82
CA LEU A 183 3.81 -21.97 20.17
C LEU A 183 3.25 -22.67 18.93
N GLU A 184 2.01 -23.14 18.99
CA GLU A 184 1.31 -23.73 17.86
C GLU A 184 1.02 -22.68 16.78
N LEU A 185 0.54 -21.49 17.17
CA LEU A 185 0.25 -20.38 16.25
C LEU A 185 1.46 -19.97 15.41
N VAL A 186 2.66 -20.03 15.99
CA VAL A 186 3.90 -19.67 15.30
C VAL A 186 4.72 -20.85 14.82
N GLU A 187 4.18 -22.07 14.90
CA GLU A 187 4.79 -23.32 14.43
C GLU A 187 6.14 -23.65 15.09
N LEU A 188 6.27 -23.38 16.39
CA LEU A 188 7.49 -23.57 17.18
C LEU A 188 7.31 -24.47 18.41
N SER A 189 6.29 -25.33 18.44
CA SER A 189 6.03 -26.28 19.54
C SER A 189 7.26 -27.09 19.93
N GLU A 190 8.01 -27.62 18.95
CA GLU A 190 9.23 -28.41 19.16
C GLU A 190 10.44 -27.58 19.67
N HIS A 191 10.32 -26.25 19.69
CA HIS A 191 11.39 -25.31 20.07
C HIS A 191 11.15 -24.69 21.45
N ALA A 192 10.12 -25.11 22.18
CA ALA A 192 9.68 -24.51 23.45
C ALA A 192 10.81 -24.36 24.50
N ASP A 193 11.72 -25.34 24.57
CA ASP A 193 12.80 -25.39 25.55
C ASP A 193 14.12 -24.78 25.05
N LYS A 194 14.23 -24.46 23.76
CA LYS A 194 15.40 -23.80 23.19
C LYS A 194 15.54 -22.37 23.69
N ARG A 195 16.76 -21.83 23.62
CA ARG A 195 17.10 -20.43 23.88
C ARG A 195 17.17 -19.63 22.57
N PRO A 196 17.04 -18.30 22.61
CA PRO A 196 17.06 -17.46 21.40
C PRO A 196 18.29 -17.66 20.50
N ASN A 197 19.47 -17.90 21.08
CA ASN A 197 20.71 -18.14 20.32
C ASN A 197 20.75 -19.49 19.58
N GLU A 198 19.78 -20.38 19.83
CA GLU A 198 19.65 -21.68 19.16
C GLU A 198 18.62 -21.63 18.00
N LEU A 199 18.11 -20.44 17.68
CA LEU A 199 17.07 -20.20 16.68
C LEU A 199 17.59 -19.36 15.51
N SER A 200 17.04 -19.61 14.32
CA SER A 200 17.26 -18.71 13.17
C SER A 200 16.58 -17.35 13.38
N GLY A 201 16.99 -16.32 12.64
CA GLY A 201 16.39 -14.97 12.75
C GLY A 201 14.87 -14.97 12.59
N GLY A 202 14.35 -15.65 11.57
CA GLY A 202 12.90 -15.78 11.37
C GLY A 202 12.17 -16.55 12.48
N GLN A 203 12.84 -17.51 13.13
CA GLN A 203 12.29 -18.18 14.31
C GLN A 203 12.27 -17.23 15.52
N GLN A 204 13.35 -16.47 15.76
CA GLN A 204 13.41 -15.47 16.83
C GLN A 204 12.33 -14.41 16.67
N GLN A 205 12.11 -13.92 15.45
CA GLN A 205 11.04 -12.97 15.14
C GLN A 205 9.66 -13.54 15.48
N ARG A 206 9.38 -14.79 15.07
CA ARG A 206 8.12 -15.48 15.40
C ARG A 206 7.94 -15.64 16.91
N VAL A 207 9.00 -15.90 17.67
CA VAL A 207 8.96 -15.92 19.15
C VAL A 207 8.66 -14.52 19.71
N ALA A 208 9.24 -13.47 19.15
CA ALA A 208 8.98 -12.10 19.60
C ALA A 208 7.52 -11.68 19.33
N LEU A 209 6.97 -12.05 18.17
CA LEU A 209 5.56 -11.87 17.83
C LEU A 209 4.65 -12.65 18.80
N ALA A 210 4.93 -13.94 19.01
CA ALA A 210 4.20 -14.77 19.98
C ALA A 210 4.19 -14.16 21.38
N ARG A 211 5.35 -13.68 21.85
CA ARG A 211 5.47 -12.99 23.14
C ARG A 211 4.63 -11.72 23.21
N ALA A 212 4.60 -10.93 22.15
CA ALA A 212 3.82 -9.69 22.10
C ALA A 212 2.31 -9.96 22.01
N LEU A 213 1.89 -11.04 21.35
CA LEU A 213 0.49 -11.47 21.23
C LEU A 213 -0.03 -12.23 22.45
N ALA A 214 0.85 -12.86 23.24
CA ALA A 214 0.45 -13.69 24.38
C ALA A 214 -0.49 -12.95 25.36
N PRO A 215 -0.26 -11.67 25.74
CA PRO A 215 -1.15 -10.92 26.63
C PRO A 215 -2.46 -10.43 26.01
N LYS A 216 -2.72 -10.72 24.71
CA LYS A 216 -3.87 -10.23 23.94
C LYS A 216 -3.93 -8.68 23.88
N PRO A 217 -2.91 -8.02 23.29
CA PRO A 217 -2.89 -6.57 23.19
C PRO A 217 -4.05 -6.05 22.31
N LYS A 218 -4.52 -4.84 22.59
CA LYS A 218 -5.51 -4.14 21.76
C LYS A 218 -4.92 -3.67 20.42
N LEU A 219 -3.64 -3.34 20.40
CA LEU A 219 -2.89 -2.90 19.23
C LEU A 219 -1.47 -3.46 19.31
N LEU A 220 -0.98 -4.04 18.22
CA LEU A 220 0.39 -4.51 18.10
C LEU A 220 1.23 -3.52 17.28
N LEU A 221 2.41 -3.16 17.77
CA LEU A 221 3.35 -2.26 17.10
C LEU A 221 4.60 -3.04 16.69
N LEU A 222 5.02 -2.95 15.44
CA LEU A 222 6.20 -3.65 14.92
C LEU A 222 7.18 -2.66 14.29
N ASP A 223 8.39 -2.57 14.83
CA ASP A 223 9.42 -1.64 14.37
C ASP A 223 10.45 -2.38 13.50
N GLU A 224 10.39 -2.21 12.18
CA GLU A 224 11.25 -2.86 11.17
C GLU A 224 11.50 -4.36 11.41
N PRO A 225 10.43 -5.17 11.51
CA PRO A 225 10.53 -6.53 12.05
C PRO A 225 11.30 -7.51 11.14
N PHE A 226 11.55 -7.15 9.87
CA PHE A 226 12.21 -8.00 8.87
C PHE A 226 13.56 -7.45 8.36
N SER A 227 14.07 -6.35 8.93
CA SER A 227 15.26 -5.65 8.39
C SER A 227 16.52 -6.53 8.35
N ASN A 228 16.67 -7.45 9.29
CA ASN A 228 17.86 -8.28 9.47
C ASN A 228 17.81 -9.62 8.69
N LEU A 229 16.86 -9.77 7.78
CA LEU A 229 16.61 -11.02 7.05
C LEU A 229 16.88 -10.83 5.55
N ASP A 230 17.27 -11.92 4.90
CA ASP A 230 17.41 -11.97 3.45
C ASP A 230 16.06 -11.75 2.74
N VAL A 231 16.12 -11.22 1.53
CA VAL A 231 14.94 -10.76 0.77
C VAL A 231 13.91 -11.89 0.56
N VAL A 232 14.36 -13.12 0.27
CA VAL A 232 13.47 -14.25 0.01
C VAL A 232 12.76 -14.69 1.29
N LEU A 233 13.49 -14.80 2.40
CA LEU A 233 12.91 -15.16 3.69
C LEU A 233 11.94 -14.08 4.22
N ARG A 234 12.26 -12.81 3.96
CA ARG A 234 11.46 -11.64 4.34
C ARG A 234 10.06 -11.67 3.75
N GLU A 235 9.90 -11.89 2.44
CA GLU A 235 8.57 -11.95 1.81
C GLU A 235 7.72 -13.09 2.39
N SER A 236 8.29 -14.28 2.52
CA SER A 236 7.60 -15.43 3.10
C SER A 236 7.17 -15.18 4.55
N LEU A 237 8.06 -14.58 5.36
CA LEU A 237 7.74 -14.25 6.74
C LEU A 237 6.71 -13.12 6.84
N ALA A 238 6.73 -12.12 5.96
CA ALA A 238 5.73 -11.06 5.94
C ALA A 238 4.33 -11.64 5.72
N MET A 239 4.17 -12.58 4.78
CA MET A 239 2.90 -13.29 4.55
C MET A 239 2.48 -14.10 5.79
N ASN A 240 3.40 -14.87 6.38
CA ASN A 240 3.11 -15.65 7.58
C ASN A 240 2.66 -14.77 8.76
N VAL A 241 3.31 -13.61 8.95
CA VAL A 241 2.93 -12.64 9.98
C VAL A 241 1.55 -12.05 9.68
N ARG A 242 1.25 -11.72 8.42
CA ARG A 242 -0.08 -11.26 8.02
C ARG A 242 -1.14 -12.27 8.41
N ASP A 243 -0.92 -13.54 8.08
CA ASP A 243 -1.88 -14.62 8.38
C ASP A 243 -2.11 -14.78 9.88
N ILE A 244 -1.06 -14.70 10.70
CA ILE A 244 -1.17 -14.74 12.15
C ILE A 244 -2.01 -13.56 12.68
N LEU A 245 -1.75 -12.34 12.20
CA LEU A 245 -2.48 -11.14 12.63
C LEU A 245 -3.95 -11.20 12.21
N LYS A 246 -4.22 -11.66 10.98
CA LYS A 246 -5.59 -11.84 10.47
C LYS A 246 -6.35 -12.94 11.21
N ARG A 247 -5.72 -14.10 11.43
CA ARG A 247 -6.31 -15.22 12.20
C ARG A 247 -6.66 -14.83 13.63
N THR A 248 -5.88 -13.92 14.23
CA THR A 248 -6.11 -13.43 15.60
C THR A 248 -6.98 -12.17 15.67
N ASN A 249 -7.41 -11.62 14.52
CA ASN A 249 -8.10 -10.33 14.41
C ASN A 249 -7.40 -9.21 15.18
N THR A 250 -6.06 -9.20 15.14
CA THR A 250 -5.23 -8.24 15.86
C THR A 250 -5.02 -7.00 15.01
N THR A 251 -5.42 -5.82 15.49
CA THR A 251 -5.04 -4.55 14.87
C THR A 251 -3.54 -4.33 15.05
N ALA A 252 -2.83 -3.92 14.00
CA ALA A 252 -1.40 -3.72 14.06
C ALA A 252 -0.95 -2.46 13.31
N ILE A 253 0.17 -1.87 13.73
CA ILE A 253 0.93 -0.89 12.96
C ILE A 253 2.35 -1.40 12.85
N LEU A 254 2.85 -1.50 11.62
CA LEU A 254 4.24 -1.80 11.37
C LEU A 254 4.97 -0.62 10.74
N VAL A 255 6.28 -0.63 10.86
CA VAL A 255 7.18 0.30 10.20
C VAL A 255 8.09 -0.52 9.30
N THR A 256 8.24 -0.09 8.05
CA THR A 256 9.24 -0.65 7.13
C THR A 256 9.75 0.41 6.16
N HIS A 257 10.89 0.14 5.54
CA HIS A 257 11.40 0.88 4.38
C HIS A 257 11.19 0.12 3.07
N ASP A 258 10.65 -1.09 3.13
CA ASP A 258 10.46 -1.99 1.99
C ASP A 258 9.00 -1.93 1.48
N GLN A 259 8.84 -1.60 0.19
CA GLN A 259 7.54 -1.46 -0.46
C GLN A 259 6.80 -2.80 -0.57
N ASN A 260 7.52 -3.86 -0.93
CA ASN A 260 6.95 -5.19 -1.14
C ASN A 260 6.40 -5.75 0.17
N GLU A 261 7.13 -5.54 1.28
CA GLU A 261 6.64 -5.87 2.61
C GLU A 261 5.35 -5.12 2.95
N ALA A 262 5.32 -3.80 2.73
CA ALA A 262 4.17 -2.97 3.04
C ALA A 262 2.93 -3.43 2.25
N PHE A 263 3.09 -3.69 0.95
CA PHE A 263 2.00 -4.14 0.08
C PHE A 263 1.54 -5.56 0.38
N ALA A 264 2.45 -6.47 0.74
CA ALA A 264 2.10 -7.83 1.10
C ALA A 264 1.39 -7.93 2.46
N LEU A 265 1.76 -7.08 3.43
CA LEU A 265 1.34 -7.21 4.82
C LEU A 265 0.18 -6.30 5.22
N ALA A 266 0.08 -5.08 4.68
CA ALA A 266 -0.81 -4.05 5.21
C ALA A 266 -2.13 -3.93 4.44
N ASP A 267 -3.18 -3.52 5.16
CA ASP A 267 -4.45 -3.10 4.55
C ASP A 267 -4.45 -1.60 4.25
N LYS A 268 -3.74 -0.82 5.06
CA LYS A 268 -3.48 0.61 4.86
C LYS A 268 -2.00 0.89 5.01
N VAL A 269 -1.47 1.68 4.08
CA VAL A 269 -0.07 2.08 4.03
C VAL A 269 0.00 3.60 4.03
N GLY A 270 0.93 4.10 4.83
CA GLY A 270 1.20 5.48 5.09
C GLY A 270 2.57 5.88 4.60
N VAL A 271 2.64 6.63 3.50
CA VAL A 271 3.92 7.12 2.99
C VAL A 271 4.37 8.33 3.81
N MET A 272 5.51 8.20 4.48
CA MET A 272 6.11 9.24 5.30
C MET A 272 7.28 9.93 4.59
N HIS A 273 7.23 11.26 4.54
CA HIS A 273 8.31 12.08 4.01
C HIS A 273 8.56 13.30 4.90
N LYS A 274 9.83 13.53 5.30
CA LYS A 274 10.24 14.67 6.14
C LYS A 274 9.32 14.89 7.35
N GLY A 275 9.01 13.81 8.07
CA GLY A 275 8.18 13.85 9.28
C GLY A 275 6.67 14.00 9.06
N LYS A 276 6.20 14.05 7.82
CA LYS A 276 4.77 14.13 7.49
C LYS A 276 4.26 12.83 6.90
N LEU A 277 3.03 12.47 7.24
CA LEU A 277 2.29 11.44 6.55
C LEU A 277 1.70 12.06 5.27
N VAL A 278 2.29 11.74 4.12
CA VAL A 278 1.91 12.34 2.83
C VAL A 278 0.60 11.74 2.33
N GLN A 279 0.49 10.42 2.32
CA GLN A 279 -0.70 9.70 1.88
C GLN A 279 -0.93 8.48 2.76
N TRP A 280 -2.18 8.28 3.21
CA TRP A 280 -2.64 7.12 3.97
C TRP A 280 -3.76 6.42 3.20
N ALA A 281 -3.44 5.33 2.51
CA ALA A 281 -4.37 4.69 1.57
C ALA A 281 -4.12 3.18 1.52
N THR A 282 -4.96 2.43 0.80
CA THR A 282 -4.68 1.01 0.53
C THR A 282 -3.44 0.86 -0.37
N PRO A 283 -2.77 -0.30 -0.40
CA PRO A 283 -1.68 -0.56 -1.33
C PRO A 283 -2.03 -0.25 -2.80
N SER A 284 -3.24 -0.64 -3.23
CA SER A 284 -3.73 -0.42 -4.60
C SER A 284 -3.92 1.08 -4.90
N GLU A 285 -4.59 1.81 -4.00
CA GLU A 285 -4.76 3.27 -4.12
C GLU A 285 -3.39 3.99 -4.12
N LEU A 286 -2.42 3.57 -3.31
CA LEU A 286 -1.08 4.19 -3.34
C LEU A 286 -0.36 3.98 -4.68
N TYR A 287 -0.47 2.79 -5.25
CA TYR A 287 0.25 2.44 -6.48
C TYR A 287 -0.38 3.10 -7.71
N HIS A 288 -1.72 3.03 -7.82
CA HIS A 288 -2.49 3.50 -8.98
C HIS A 288 -2.99 4.94 -8.86
N GLU A 289 -3.17 5.47 -7.64
CA GLU A 289 -3.69 6.81 -7.38
C GLU A 289 -2.80 7.60 -6.38
N PRO A 290 -1.49 7.74 -6.65
CA PRO A 290 -0.61 8.56 -5.82
C PRO A 290 -1.00 10.05 -5.90
N ILE A 291 -1.08 10.71 -4.75
CA ILE A 291 -1.49 12.14 -4.68
C ILE A 291 -0.37 13.12 -5.03
N SER A 292 0.87 12.66 -5.16
CA SER A 292 2.01 13.51 -5.49
C SER A 292 3.08 12.76 -6.28
N PRO A 293 3.92 13.48 -7.07
CA PRO A 293 5.04 12.87 -7.79
C PRO A 293 6.00 12.11 -6.86
N PHE A 294 6.23 12.63 -5.66
CA PHE A 294 7.02 11.95 -4.63
C PHE A 294 6.45 10.56 -4.30
N VAL A 295 5.14 10.46 -4.02
CA VAL A 295 4.52 9.18 -3.69
C VAL A 295 4.59 8.26 -4.91
N ALA A 296 4.28 8.77 -6.10
CA ALA A 296 4.33 8.00 -7.34
C ALA A 296 5.72 7.36 -7.59
N GLU A 297 6.79 8.14 -7.42
CA GLU A 297 8.18 7.69 -7.55
C GLU A 297 8.56 6.70 -6.44
N PHE A 298 8.11 6.98 -5.22
CA PHE A 298 8.50 6.22 -4.05
C PHE A 298 7.82 4.86 -3.93
N VAL A 299 6.61 4.67 -4.47
CA VAL A 299 5.81 3.44 -4.28
C VAL A 299 5.96 2.41 -5.38
N GLY A 300 6.59 2.75 -6.52
CA GLY A 300 6.76 1.80 -7.61
C GLY A 300 7.62 2.32 -8.75
N GLU A 301 8.13 1.40 -9.57
CA GLU A 301 8.81 1.74 -10.81
C GLU A 301 7.81 2.34 -11.82
N GLY A 302 8.27 3.19 -12.72
CA GLY A 302 7.44 3.87 -13.70
C GLY A 302 8.20 4.96 -14.44
N ALA A 303 7.50 5.66 -15.32
CA ALA A 303 7.97 6.84 -16.03
C ALA A 303 6.94 7.96 -15.92
N MET A 304 7.41 9.20 -15.95
CA MET A 304 6.57 10.38 -16.14
C MET A 304 6.80 10.87 -17.55
N ILE A 305 5.78 10.82 -18.40
CA ILE A 305 5.87 11.33 -19.77
C ILE A 305 5.22 12.69 -19.91
N ASP A 306 5.76 13.52 -20.79
CA ASP A 306 5.18 14.79 -21.15
C ASP A 306 3.86 14.63 -21.91
N GLY A 307 2.90 15.48 -21.55
CA GLY A 307 1.62 15.59 -22.23
C GLY A 307 1.10 17.03 -22.22
N ILE A 308 0.17 17.30 -23.12
CA ILE A 308 -0.52 18.59 -23.20
C ILE A 308 -2.02 18.35 -23.11
N ILE A 309 -2.68 19.06 -22.21
CA ILE A 309 -4.15 19.02 -22.11
C ILE A 309 -4.73 19.64 -23.38
N LYS A 310 -5.56 18.88 -24.10
CA LYS A 310 -6.36 19.38 -25.22
C LYS A 310 -7.77 18.85 -25.14
N GLU A 311 -8.77 19.75 -25.24
CA GLU A 311 -10.18 19.37 -25.43
C GLU A 311 -10.64 18.16 -24.58
N GLY A 312 -10.31 18.15 -23.28
CA GLY A 312 -10.70 17.09 -22.35
C GLY A 312 -9.88 15.79 -22.37
N HIS A 313 -8.80 15.70 -23.15
CA HIS A 313 -7.85 14.59 -23.16
C HIS A 313 -6.41 15.08 -23.00
N VAL A 314 -5.46 14.15 -22.82
CA VAL A 314 -4.02 14.45 -22.82
C VAL A 314 -3.41 13.92 -24.10
N GLU A 315 -2.84 14.80 -24.91
CA GLU A 315 -2.00 14.35 -26.03
C GLU A 315 -0.62 13.99 -25.49
N THR A 316 -0.16 12.77 -25.77
CA THR A 316 1.17 12.26 -25.39
C THR A 316 1.81 11.50 -26.55
N ALA A 317 3.10 11.15 -26.42
CA ALA A 317 3.74 10.23 -27.38
C ALA A 317 3.22 8.78 -27.32
N LEU A 318 2.46 8.43 -26.28
CA LEU A 318 1.69 7.18 -26.24
C LEU A 318 0.34 7.29 -26.98
N GLY A 319 0.03 8.46 -27.54
CA GLY A 319 -1.27 8.77 -28.12
C GLY A 319 -2.16 9.53 -27.14
N ASP A 320 -3.44 9.66 -27.51
CA ASP A 320 -4.42 10.43 -26.75
C ASP A 320 -4.90 9.62 -25.54
N ILE A 321 -4.67 10.17 -24.33
CA ILE A 321 -5.04 9.54 -23.07
C ILE A 321 -6.30 10.19 -22.51
N TYR A 322 -7.32 9.37 -22.31
CA TYR A 322 -8.63 9.80 -21.80
C TYR A 322 -8.83 9.34 -20.36
N ARG A 323 -9.33 10.23 -19.50
CA ARG A 323 -9.66 9.88 -18.11
C ARG A 323 -10.99 9.11 -18.08
N ARG A 324 -10.94 7.80 -17.83
CA ARG A 324 -12.14 6.95 -17.73
C ARG A 324 -12.92 7.27 -16.45
N MET A 325 -14.24 7.40 -16.54
CA MET A 325 -15.11 7.22 -15.37
C MET A 325 -15.50 5.74 -15.20
N GLU A 326 -15.73 5.32 -13.95
CA GLU A 326 -16.58 4.16 -13.62
C GLU A 326 -18.08 4.47 -13.76
N VAL A 327 -18.46 5.59 -14.38
CA VAL A 327 -19.84 5.94 -14.68
C VAL A 327 -20.08 5.65 -16.15
N TYR A 328 -20.82 4.58 -16.36
CA TYR A 328 -21.40 4.26 -17.65
C TYR A 328 -22.67 5.07 -17.82
N ASP A 329 -22.88 5.64 -19.01
CA ASP A 329 -24.16 6.25 -19.33
C ASP A 329 -25.29 5.20 -19.30
N GLU A 330 -26.56 5.63 -19.42
CA GLU A 330 -27.71 4.73 -19.48
C GLU A 330 -27.63 3.70 -20.65
N SER A 331 -26.72 3.91 -21.60
CA SER A 331 -26.45 3.06 -22.76
C SER A 331 -25.24 2.13 -22.58
N GLY A 332 -24.53 2.18 -21.43
CA GLY A 332 -23.38 1.35 -21.12
C GLY A 332 -22.05 1.82 -21.73
N TYR A 333 -21.96 3.05 -22.25
CA TYR A 333 -20.72 3.64 -22.74
C TYR A 333 -20.00 4.41 -21.63
N PRO A 334 -18.65 4.28 -21.52
CA PRO A 334 -17.88 5.02 -20.53
C PRO A 334 -17.94 6.51 -20.83
N GLN A 335 -18.29 7.31 -19.83
CA GLN A 335 -18.23 8.76 -19.91
C GLN A 335 -16.81 9.24 -19.53
N TYR A 336 -16.27 10.21 -20.26
CA TYR A 336 -14.95 10.80 -19.98
C TYR A 336 -15.15 12.19 -19.38
N CYS A 337 -14.45 12.51 -18.29
CA CYS A 337 -14.45 13.86 -17.72
C CYS A 337 -13.39 14.72 -18.39
N GLU A 338 -13.66 16.02 -18.54
CA GLU A 338 -12.60 16.99 -18.80
C GLU A 338 -11.64 17.03 -17.60
N TYR A 339 -10.36 17.19 -17.89
CA TYR A 339 -9.37 17.47 -16.85
C TYR A 339 -9.62 18.88 -16.27
N ASP A 340 -9.41 19.06 -14.97
CA ASP A 340 -9.55 20.36 -14.27
C ASP A 340 -8.49 21.40 -14.70
N TYR A 341 -7.66 21.06 -15.69
CA TYR A 341 -6.58 21.88 -16.22
C TYR A 341 -7.03 22.63 -17.48
N PRO A 342 -6.65 23.90 -17.65
CA PRO A 342 -6.90 24.64 -18.89
C PRO A 342 -6.28 23.94 -20.12
N ASN A 343 -6.94 24.06 -21.27
CA ASN A 343 -6.38 23.63 -22.55
C ASN A 343 -5.02 24.31 -22.81
N GLY A 344 -4.04 23.54 -23.29
CA GLY A 344 -2.66 23.95 -23.50
C GLY A 344 -1.75 23.86 -22.26
N THR A 345 -2.27 23.38 -21.13
CA THR A 345 -1.45 23.20 -19.92
C THR A 345 -0.49 22.01 -20.12
N PRO A 346 0.82 22.20 -19.93
CA PRO A 346 1.77 21.10 -19.89
C PRO A 346 1.57 20.31 -18.60
N ILE A 347 1.43 19.00 -18.75
CA ILE A 347 1.24 18.07 -17.64
C ILE A 347 2.18 16.89 -17.81
N LYS A 348 2.44 16.17 -16.73
CA LYS A 348 3.08 14.87 -16.81
C LYS A 348 2.13 13.76 -16.45
N VAL A 349 2.16 12.70 -17.25
CA VAL A 349 1.35 11.50 -17.10
C VAL A 349 2.22 10.42 -16.48
N LEU A 350 1.74 9.83 -15.38
CA LEU A 350 2.36 8.66 -14.79
C LEU A 350 2.05 7.44 -15.66
N VAL A 351 3.11 6.72 -16.05
CA VAL A 351 3.03 5.46 -16.78
C VAL A 351 3.77 4.39 -15.98
N ARG A 352 3.02 3.39 -15.50
CA ARG A 352 3.53 2.22 -14.79
C ARG A 352 3.96 1.11 -15.76
N LEU A 353 4.67 0.11 -15.23
CA LEU A 353 5.21 -0.97 -16.06
C LEU A 353 4.11 -1.89 -16.62
N ASP A 354 2.97 -1.92 -15.94
CA ASP A 354 1.75 -2.67 -16.28
C ASP A 354 0.80 -1.89 -17.20
N ASP A 355 1.00 -0.58 -17.38
CA ASP A 355 0.19 0.25 -18.28
C ASP A 355 0.53 0.02 -19.76
N ILE A 356 1.75 -0.44 -20.07
CA ILE A 356 2.19 -0.71 -21.45
C ILE A 356 2.17 -2.21 -21.70
N ILE A 357 1.15 -2.67 -22.42
CA ILE A 357 0.98 -4.08 -22.78
C ILE A 357 1.71 -4.38 -24.10
N HIS A 358 2.41 -5.50 -24.13
CA HIS A 358 3.00 -6.02 -25.35
C HIS A 358 1.95 -6.59 -26.30
N ASP A 359 1.94 -6.12 -27.55
CA ASP A 359 1.10 -6.65 -28.61
C ASP A 359 1.82 -6.56 -29.98
N ASP A 360 2.30 -7.71 -30.48
CA ASP A 360 2.98 -7.81 -31.78
C ASP A 360 2.10 -7.36 -32.96
N GLU A 361 0.76 -7.35 -32.81
CA GLU A 361 -0.18 -6.89 -33.84
C GLU A 361 -0.50 -5.39 -33.75
N SER A 362 0.02 -4.67 -32.75
CA SER A 362 -0.22 -3.24 -32.58
C SER A 362 0.45 -2.42 -33.69
N ASN A 363 -0.27 -1.42 -34.20
CA ASN A 363 0.29 -0.43 -35.12
C ASN A 363 1.19 0.58 -34.41
N GLN A 364 1.09 0.68 -33.08
CA GLN A 364 1.95 1.53 -32.27
C GLN A 364 3.14 0.70 -31.80
N THR A 365 4.34 1.19 -32.11
CA THR A 365 5.58 0.51 -31.76
C THR A 365 6.48 1.42 -30.94
N ALA A 366 7.38 0.82 -30.18
CA ALA A 366 8.44 1.54 -29.50
C ALA A 366 9.79 0.85 -29.70
N LEU A 367 10.88 1.63 -29.64
CA LEU A 367 12.24 1.10 -29.81
C LEU A 367 12.74 0.50 -28.50
N VAL A 368 13.19 -0.76 -28.53
CA VAL A 368 13.81 -1.40 -27.37
C VAL A 368 15.22 -0.83 -27.17
N VAL A 369 15.41 0.02 -26.16
CA VAL A 369 16.73 0.60 -25.82
C VAL A 369 17.42 -0.12 -24.67
N GLY A 370 16.68 -0.90 -23.88
CA GLY A 370 17.23 -1.72 -22.82
C GLY A 370 16.33 -2.89 -22.46
N ARG A 371 16.93 -3.97 -21.94
CA ARG A 371 16.20 -5.14 -21.47
C ARG A 371 16.89 -5.77 -20.26
N VAL A 372 16.09 -6.24 -19.30
CA VAL A 372 16.56 -6.96 -18.12
C VAL A 372 15.72 -8.22 -17.93
N PHE A 373 16.36 -9.38 -17.82
CA PHE A 373 15.66 -10.64 -17.54
C PHE A 373 15.38 -10.78 -16.04
N ARG A 374 14.09 -10.90 -15.66
CA ARG A 374 13.62 -11.09 -14.27
C ARG A 374 12.96 -12.46 -14.07
N GLY A 375 13.42 -13.49 -14.80
CA GLY A 375 12.90 -14.86 -14.69
C GLY A 375 11.60 -15.06 -15.47
N ALA A 376 10.46 -14.75 -14.86
CA ALA A 376 9.14 -14.94 -15.50
C ALA A 376 8.86 -13.90 -16.60
N ASN A 377 9.49 -12.73 -16.50
CA ASN A 377 9.28 -11.60 -17.40
C ASN A 377 10.61 -10.94 -17.79
N TYR A 378 10.60 -10.23 -18.91
CA TYR A 378 11.56 -9.18 -19.23
C TYR A 378 11.01 -7.83 -18.79
N LEU A 379 11.86 -7.03 -18.16
CA LEU A 379 11.64 -5.61 -18.02
C LEU A 379 12.31 -4.90 -19.20
N TYR A 380 11.51 -4.32 -20.09
CA TYR A 380 12.00 -3.54 -21.22
C TYR A 380 11.97 -2.04 -20.91
N ARG A 381 13.00 -1.34 -21.39
CA ARG A 381 13.01 0.11 -21.52
C ARG A 381 12.75 0.43 -22.98
N LEU A 382 11.65 1.13 -23.23
CA LEU A 382 11.13 1.42 -24.55
C LEU A 382 11.23 2.93 -24.80
N GLN A 383 11.78 3.32 -25.94
CA GLN A 383 11.84 4.69 -26.39
C GLN A 383 10.68 4.97 -27.36
N LEU A 384 9.94 6.04 -27.07
CA LEU A 384 8.84 6.55 -27.88
C LEU A 384 9.36 7.44 -29.01
N ASP A 385 8.47 7.81 -29.93
CA ASP A 385 8.82 8.58 -31.14
C ASP A 385 9.38 9.99 -30.85
N ASP A 386 9.03 10.57 -29.70
CA ASP A 386 9.53 11.87 -29.24
C ASP A 386 10.85 11.77 -28.45
N GLY A 387 11.38 10.57 -28.28
CA GLY A 387 12.62 10.28 -27.57
C GLY A 387 12.45 9.99 -26.08
N GLN A 388 11.26 10.16 -25.50
CA GLN A 388 10.98 9.81 -24.10
C GLN A 388 11.04 8.30 -23.88
N THR A 389 11.32 7.86 -22.65
CA THR A 389 11.39 6.42 -22.33
C THR A 389 10.35 5.99 -21.33
N VAL A 390 9.70 4.86 -21.61
CA VAL A 390 8.76 4.17 -20.72
C VAL A 390 9.28 2.77 -20.38
N LEU A 391 8.70 2.16 -19.36
CA LEU A 391 8.99 0.78 -18.96
C LEU A 391 7.80 -0.11 -19.29
N SER A 392 8.07 -1.35 -19.68
CA SER A 392 7.03 -2.37 -19.92
C SER A 392 7.49 -3.72 -19.40
N LEU A 393 6.59 -4.41 -18.70
CA LEU A 393 6.82 -5.75 -18.20
C LEU A 393 6.19 -6.78 -19.15
N VAL A 394 7.04 -7.57 -19.80
CA VAL A 394 6.62 -8.47 -20.87
C VAL A 394 7.01 -9.91 -20.52
N ALA A 395 6.14 -10.87 -20.82
CA ALA A 395 6.40 -12.28 -20.52
C ALA A 395 7.72 -12.79 -21.15
N SER A 396 8.44 -13.65 -20.43
CA SER A 396 9.80 -14.09 -20.80
C SER A 396 9.90 -14.84 -22.14
N HIS A 397 8.79 -15.32 -22.69
CA HIS A 397 8.76 -15.97 -23.99
C HIS A 397 8.83 -14.98 -25.17
N HIS A 398 8.59 -13.69 -24.93
CA HIS A 398 8.76 -12.62 -25.92
C HIS A 398 10.14 -11.97 -25.71
N ASN A 399 11.13 -12.48 -26.44
CA ASN A 399 12.53 -12.07 -26.34
C ASN A 399 12.90 -11.14 -27.51
N HIS A 400 12.70 -9.85 -27.31
CA HIS A 400 13.04 -8.80 -28.26
C HIS A 400 14.47 -8.32 -28.03
N GLU A 401 15.19 -8.02 -29.11
CA GLU A 401 16.58 -7.57 -29.06
C GLU A 401 16.66 -6.05 -28.85
N ILE A 402 17.76 -5.58 -28.25
CA ILE A 402 18.01 -4.15 -28.17
C ILE A 402 18.18 -3.62 -29.61
N GLY A 403 17.47 -2.54 -29.93
CA GLY A 403 17.41 -1.96 -31.27
C GLY A 403 16.22 -2.44 -32.12
N SER A 404 15.46 -3.44 -31.69
CA SER A 404 14.23 -3.83 -32.39
C SER A 404 13.05 -2.93 -32.01
N GLN A 405 12.08 -2.84 -32.91
CA GLN A 405 10.77 -2.26 -32.63
C GLN A 405 9.87 -3.33 -32.03
N ILE A 406 9.12 -2.98 -30.99
CA ILE A 406 8.16 -3.86 -30.33
C ILE A 406 6.78 -3.20 -30.37
N GLY A 407 5.74 -3.97 -30.69
CA GLY A 407 4.37 -3.49 -30.67
C GLY A 407 3.87 -3.30 -29.24
N ILE A 408 3.26 -2.15 -28.97
CA ILE A 408 2.77 -1.77 -27.65
C ILE A 408 1.32 -1.30 -27.70
N LEU A 409 0.60 -1.53 -26.61
CA LEU A 409 -0.75 -1.07 -26.40
C LEU A 409 -0.84 -0.39 -25.01
N PRO A 410 -0.97 0.94 -24.95
CA PRO A 410 -1.15 1.64 -23.69
C PRO A 410 -2.57 1.40 -23.14
N ILE A 411 -2.66 0.80 -21.96
CA ILE A 411 -3.90 0.61 -21.20
C ILE A 411 -3.72 1.25 -19.82
N LEU A 412 -4.03 2.55 -19.74
CA LEU A 412 -4.01 3.28 -18.48
C LEU A 412 -5.43 3.27 -17.88
N GLU A 413 -5.71 2.35 -16.98
CA GLU A 413 -7.01 2.30 -16.29
C GLU A 413 -7.15 3.43 -15.26
N HIS A 414 -6.07 3.73 -14.53
CA HIS A 414 -6.00 4.82 -13.56
C HIS A 414 -5.07 5.93 -14.08
N VAL A 415 -5.61 6.88 -14.84
CA VAL A 415 -4.81 7.98 -15.37
C VAL A 415 -4.51 8.99 -14.26
N VAL A 416 -3.23 9.10 -13.90
CA VAL A 416 -2.72 10.08 -12.94
C VAL A 416 -1.87 11.11 -13.66
N VAL A 417 -2.19 12.38 -13.42
CA VAL A 417 -1.52 13.52 -14.03
C VAL A 417 -1.05 14.50 -12.98
N PHE A 418 0.11 15.10 -13.20
CA PHE A 418 0.70 16.13 -12.35
C PHE A 418 0.98 17.40 -13.16
N ASP A 419 0.79 18.57 -12.54
CA ASP A 419 1.29 19.82 -13.14
C ASP A 419 2.82 19.74 -13.16
N GLU A 420 3.44 20.17 -14.26
CA GLU A 420 4.89 20.19 -14.43
C GLU A 420 5.60 20.94 -13.29
N LYS A 421 4.94 21.96 -12.71
CA LYS A 421 5.47 22.72 -11.58
C LYS A 421 5.68 21.89 -10.31
N ASP A 422 4.87 20.85 -10.13
CA ASP A 422 4.92 19.98 -8.93
C ASP A 422 6.07 18.98 -8.99
N ILE A 423 6.69 18.80 -10.17
CA ILE A 423 7.71 17.77 -10.43
C ILE A 423 9.12 18.27 -10.11
N ASN A 424 9.37 19.58 -10.21
CA ASN A 424 10.66 20.19 -9.86
C ASN A 424 11.06 20.03 -8.38
N ALA A 425 10.20 19.43 -7.55
CA ALA A 425 10.48 19.09 -6.15
C ALA A 425 11.06 17.68 -5.94
N THR A 426 11.09 16.80 -6.95
CA THR A 426 11.54 15.40 -6.81
C THR A 426 12.25 14.84 -8.06
N THR A 427 13.55 14.59 -7.90
CA THR A 427 14.42 13.50 -8.44
C THR A 427 14.17 12.83 -9.80
N TRP A 428 13.56 13.50 -10.78
CA TRP A 428 13.76 13.13 -12.20
C TRP A 428 14.84 14.00 -12.84
N SER A 429 16.05 13.84 -12.33
CA SER A 429 17.28 14.14 -13.06
C SER A 429 17.90 12.79 -13.41
N GLU A 430 18.14 12.55 -14.70
CA GLU A 430 18.80 11.35 -15.23
C GLU A 430 20.20 11.10 -14.62
N TYR A 431 20.71 12.00 -13.77
CA TYR A 431 21.99 11.87 -13.09
C TYR A 431 22.01 10.96 -11.86
N ASP A 432 20.89 10.64 -11.22
CA ASP A 432 20.92 10.04 -9.88
C ASP A 432 20.77 8.50 -9.83
N ARG A 433 20.71 7.85 -11.01
CA ARG A 433 20.72 6.38 -11.09
C ARG A 433 22.11 5.78 -11.05
N SER A 434 23.18 6.55 -11.31
CA SER A 434 24.56 6.05 -11.19
C SER A 434 25.02 5.93 -9.74
N GLU A 435 24.51 6.76 -8.83
CA GLU A 435 24.90 6.69 -7.40
C GLU A 435 24.20 5.54 -6.64
N ARG A 436 23.14 4.93 -7.19
CA ARG A 436 22.45 3.77 -6.57
C ARG A 436 23.24 2.45 -6.63
N VAL A 437 24.43 2.43 -7.25
CA VAL A 437 25.29 1.23 -7.31
C VAL A 437 26.44 1.29 -6.29
N ASP A 438 26.74 2.45 -5.70
CA ASP A 438 27.95 2.63 -4.90
C ASP A 438 27.71 2.71 -3.37
N GLU A 439 26.48 2.50 -2.86
CA GLU A 439 26.21 2.43 -1.42
C GLU A 439 26.16 0.99 -0.85
N THR A 440 26.66 0.01 -1.59
CA THR A 440 26.95 -1.34 -1.06
C THR A 440 28.44 -1.66 -1.14
N GLU A 441 29.21 -1.11 -0.18
CA GLU A 441 30.45 -1.72 0.33
C GLU A 441 30.47 -1.74 1.86
#